data_AF-E6WYY1-F1
#
_entry.id   AF-E6WYY1-F1
#
_cell.length_a   1.000
_cell.length_b   1.000
_cell.length_c   1.000
_cell.angle_alpha   90.00
_cell.angle_beta   90.00
_cell.angle_gamma   90.00
#
_symmetry.space_group_name_H-M   'P 1'
#
loop_
_entity.id
_entity.type
_entity.pdbx_description
1 polymer ?
#
loop_
_entity_poly.entity_id
_entity_poly.type
_entity_poly.pdbx_seq_one_letter_code
_entity_poly.pdbx_strand_id
1 'polypeptide(L)'
;MSALIYALVQVIHTVINLYIWMIIIAAVLSFVQPNPANPTVRSLIFGLYRLTEPAFAWVRRKMPFVVVGGIDLSPIVILLALQFLDVFLLRLVFG
;
A
#
# COMPACT_ATOMS: atom_id res chain seq x y z
N MET A 1 -1.34 -20.39 -22.10
CA MET A 1 -2.19 -19.77 -21.05
C MET A 1 -3.52 -19.39 -21.67
N SER A 2 -4.66 -19.63 -21.01
CA SER A 2 -5.95 -19.14 -21.52
C SER A 2 -6.00 -17.61 -21.41
N ALA A 3 -6.60 -16.93 -22.39
CA ALA A 3 -6.72 -15.47 -22.39
C ALA A 3 -7.43 -14.94 -21.12
N LEU A 4 -8.36 -15.73 -20.58
CA LEU A 4 -9.06 -15.43 -19.33
C LEU A 4 -8.11 -15.36 -18.13
N ILE A 5 -7.22 -16.34 -17.96
CA ILE A 5 -6.26 -16.35 -16.83
C ILE A 5 -5.31 -15.17 -16.94
N TYR A 6 -4.83 -14.87 -18.16
CA TYR A 6 -3.97 -13.72 -18.39
C TYR A 6 -4.66 -12.41 -17.97
N ALA A 7 -5.89 -12.18 -18.44
CA ALA A 7 -6.64 -10.98 -18.11
C ALA A 7 -6.90 -10.83 -16.60
N LEU A 8 -7.27 -11.92 -15.92
CA LEU A 8 -7.50 -11.92 -14.47
C LEU A 8 -6.24 -11.56 -13.69
N VAL A 9 -5.09 -12.17 -14.04
CA VAL A 9 -3.82 -11.85 -13.38
C VAL A 9 -3.42 -10.40 -13.62
N GLN A 10 -3.62 -9.87 -14.83
CA GLN A 10 -3.34 -8.47 -15.11
C GLN A 10 -4.20 -7.49 -14.30
N VAL A 11 -5.47 -7.82 -14.07
CA VAL A 11 -6.35 -7.04 -13.19
C VAL A 11 -5.83 -7.06 -11.75
N ILE A 12 -5.43 -8.23 -11.24
CA ILE A 12 -4.87 -8.35 -9.88
C ILE A 12 -3.56 -7.56 -9.76
N HIS A 13 -2.65 -7.70 -10.72
CA HIS A 13 -1.41 -6.95 -10.79
C HIS A 13 -1.65 -5.44 -10.72
N THR A 14 -2.63 -4.95 -11.49
CA THR A 14 -3.02 -3.54 -11.50
C THR A 14 -3.53 -3.09 -10.13
N VAL A 15 -4.39 -3.89 -9.50
CA VAL A 15 -4.94 -3.58 -8.16
C VAL A 15 -3.83 -3.53 -7.11
N ILE A 16 -2.88 -4.48 -7.13
CA ILE A 16 -1.75 -4.49 -6.20
C ILE A 16 -0.89 -3.23 -6.42
N ASN A 17 -0.58 -2.88 -7.66
CA ASN A 17 0.21 -1.68 -7.97
C ASN A 17 -0.49 -0.38 -7.56
N LEU A 18 -1.81 -0.28 -7.76
CA LEU A 18 -2.60 0.84 -7.26
C LEU A 18 -2.51 0.95 -5.73
N TYR A 19 -2.62 -0.17 -5.02
CA TYR A 19 -2.51 -0.18 -3.56
C TYR A 19 -1.09 0.21 -3.09
N ILE A 20 -0.04 -0.25 -3.77
CA ILE A 20 1.36 0.18 -3.54
C ILE A 20 1.45 1.71 -3.64
N TRP A 21 0.92 2.32 -4.70
CA TRP A 21 0.93 3.78 -4.85
C TRP A 21 0.18 4.50 -3.73
N MET A 22 -0.96 3.96 -3.28
CA MET A 22 -1.67 4.55 -2.13
C MET A 22 -0.83 4.52 -0.86
N ILE A 23 -0.11 3.42 -0.59
CA ILE A 23 0.78 3.29 0.56
C ILE A 23 1.93 4.29 0.48
N ILE A 24 2.53 4.47 -0.70
CA ILE A 24 3.59 5.47 -0.93
C ILE A 24 3.05 6.88 -0.62
N ILE A 25 1.90 7.24 -1.18
CA ILE A 25 1.30 8.56 -0.96
C ILE A 25 0.99 8.76 0.53
N ALA A 26 0.44 7.74 1.21
CA ALA A 26 0.10 7.81 2.63
C ALA A 26 1.36 8.00 3.48
N ALA A 27 2.44 7.29 3.16
CA ALA A 27 3.73 7.44 3.82
C ALA A 27 4.26 8.88 3.64
N VAL A 28 4.31 9.38 2.40
CA VAL A 28 4.79 10.75 2.12
C VAL A 28 3.96 11.80 2.85
N LEU A 29 2.63 11.68 2.83
CA LEU A 29 1.74 12.59 3.55
C LEU A 29 1.94 12.56 5.07
N SER A 30 2.30 11.41 5.63
CA SER A 30 2.60 11.28 7.07
C SER A 30 3.89 12.02 7.47
N PHE A 31 4.88 12.08 6.58
CA PHE A 31 6.14 12.81 6.80
C PHE A 31 5.98 14.31 6.56
N VAL A 32 5.27 14.69 5.50
CA VAL A 32 5.15 16.11 5.08
C VAL A 32 4.11 16.86 5.92
N GLN A 33 3.10 16.17 6.46
CA GLN A 33 2.02 16.75 7.27
C GLN A 33 1.39 18.01 6.64
N PRO A 34 0.83 17.90 5.41
CA PRO A 34 0.28 19.06 4.71
C PRO A 34 -0.93 19.65 5.44
N ASN A 35 -1.05 20.98 5.46
CA ASN A 35 -2.20 21.69 6.04
C ASN A 35 -3.46 21.51 5.17
N PRO A 36 -4.52 20.84 5.65
CA PRO A 36 -5.72 20.56 4.88
C PRO A 36 -6.72 21.74 4.94
N ALA A 37 -6.29 22.92 4.47
CA ALA A 37 -7.13 24.11 4.44
C ALA A 37 -8.34 23.94 3.49
N ASN A 38 -8.15 23.23 2.37
CA ASN A 38 -9.20 22.94 1.41
C ASN A 38 -9.99 21.67 1.80
N PRO A 39 -11.33 21.72 1.87
CA PRO A 39 -12.17 20.58 2.22
C PRO A 39 -11.95 19.35 1.32
N THR A 40 -11.71 19.56 0.02
CA THR A 40 -11.45 18.48 -0.94
C THR A 40 -10.15 17.73 -0.62
N VAL A 41 -9.08 18.46 -0.30
CA VAL A 41 -7.78 17.87 0.07
C VAL A 41 -7.90 17.07 1.36
N ARG A 42 -8.65 17.61 2.33
CA ARG A 42 -8.93 16.91 3.60
C ARG A 42 -9.63 15.58 3.37
N SER A 43 -10.67 15.56 2.56
CA SER A 43 -11.43 14.34 2.26
C SER A 43 -10.58 13.28 1.56
N LEU A 44 -9.70 13.69 0.64
CA LEU A 44 -8.79 12.79 -0.06
C LEU A 44 -7.77 12.17 0.91
N ILE A 45 -7.12 12.99 1.75
CA ILE A 45 -6.17 12.52 2.76
C ILE A 45 -6.85 11.55 3.74
N PHE A 46 -8.05 11.89 4.21
CA PHE A 46 -8.80 11.05 5.13
C PHE A 46 -9.24 9.73 4.50
N GLY A 47 -9.67 9.74 3.23
CA GLY A 47 -10.00 8.54 2.47
C GLY A 47 -8.78 7.62 2.31
N LEU A 48 -7.63 8.19 1.96
CA LEU A 48 -6.38 7.45 1.82
C LEU A 48 -5.97 6.78 3.14
N TYR A 49 -6.01 7.52 4.26
CA TYR A 49 -5.70 6.94 5.56
C TYR A 49 -6.69 5.85 5.96
N ARG A 50 -8.00 5.99 5.68
CA ARG A 50 -8.97 4.92 5.96
C ARG A 50 -8.68 3.62 5.22
N LEU A 51 -8.14 3.70 3.99
CA LEU A 51 -7.82 2.53 3.18
C LEU A 51 -6.48 1.89 3.56
N THR A 52 -5.54 2.66 4.09
CA THR A 52 -4.17 2.21 4.39
C THR A 52 -3.99 1.86 5.87
N GLU A 53 -4.71 2.50 6.78
CA GLU A 53 -4.56 2.32 8.23
C GLU A 53 -4.85 0.89 8.72
N PRO A 54 -5.84 0.13 8.19
CA PRO A 54 -6.02 -1.27 8.60
C PRO A 54 -4.76 -2.12 8.36
N ALA A 55 -4.05 -1.88 7.25
CA ALA A 55 -2.80 -2.57 6.94
C ALA A 55 -1.64 -2.08 7.82
N PHE A 56 -1.50 -0.77 8.01
CA PHE A 56 -0.51 -0.20 8.92
C PHE A 56 -0.71 -0.71 10.36
N ALA A 57 -1.93 -0.64 10.88
CA ALA A 57 -2.27 -1.11 12.22
C ALA A 57 -1.99 -2.61 12.39
N TRP A 58 -2.29 -3.42 11.37
CA TRP A 58 -1.96 -4.85 11.40
C TRP A 58 -0.46 -5.08 11.51
N VAL A 59 0.34 -4.37 10.70
CA VAL A 59 1.81 -4.46 10.72
C VAL A 59 2.38 -3.96 12.04
N ARG A 60 1.96 -2.78 12.53
CA ARG A 60 2.39 -2.24 13.83
C ARG A 60 2.06 -3.20 14.98
N ARG A 61 0.90 -3.86 14.94
CA ARG A 61 0.48 -4.82 15.97
C ARG A 61 1.29 -6.12 15.93
N LYS A 62 1.64 -6.60 14.74
CA LYS A 62 2.39 -7.87 14.56
C LYS A 62 3.90 -7.69 14.66
N MET A 63 4.40 -6.53 14.29
CA MET A 63 5.81 -6.19 14.25
C MET A 63 6.02 -4.82 14.92
N PRO A 64 5.82 -4.70 16.25
CA PRO A 64 5.91 -3.42 16.96
C PRO A 64 7.29 -2.76 16.84
N PHE A 65 8.34 -3.55 16.59
CA PHE A 65 9.71 -3.08 16.37
C PHE A 65 9.90 -2.23 15.10
N VAL A 66 8.91 -2.18 14.18
CA VAL A 66 8.99 -1.35 12.97
C VAL A 66 8.73 0.13 13.26
N VAL A 67 8.19 0.44 14.44
CA VAL A 67 8.06 1.83 14.90
C VAL A 67 9.27 2.15 15.77
N VAL A 68 10.21 2.91 15.22
CA VAL A 68 11.50 3.19 15.87
C VAL A 68 11.64 4.70 16.05
N GLY A 69 11.85 5.15 17.29
CA GLY A 69 12.11 6.56 17.57
C GLY A 69 10.98 7.51 17.13
N GLY A 70 9.74 7.02 17.06
CA GLY A 70 8.58 7.80 16.58
C GLY A 70 8.40 7.82 15.06
N ILE A 71 9.28 7.19 14.30
CA ILE A 71 9.13 7.00 12.85
C ILE A 71 8.48 5.64 12.60
N ASP A 72 7.43 5.64 11.77
CA ASP A 72 6.74 4.43 11.38
C ASP A 72 7.32 3.83 10.10
N LEU A 73 7.99 2.68 10.20
CA LEU A 73 8.50 1.93 9.05
C LEU A 73 7.49 0.91 8.48
N SER A 74 6.27 0.84 9.03
CA SER A 74 5.21 -0.03 8.52
C SER A 74 4.93 0.14 7.01
N PRO A 75 4.97 1.36 6.43
CA PRO A 75 4.79 1.51 4.99
C PRO A 75 5.83 0.75 4.18
N ILE A 76 7.10 0.76 4.58
CA ILE A 76 8.17 0.04 3.87
C ILE A 76 7.92 -1.46 3.90
N VAL A 77 7.54 -2.00 5.07
CA VAL A 77 7.25 -3.42 5.23
C VAL A 77 6.09 -3.85 4.32
N ILE A 78 5.03 -3.05 4.25
CA ILE A 78 3.87 -3.34 3.39
C ILE A 78 4.25 -3.26 1.91
N LEU A 79 5.03 -2.25 1.51
CA LEU A 79 5.49 -2.10 0.13
C LEU A 79 6.29 -3.33 -0.32
N LEU A 80 7.23 -3.79 0.51
CA LEU A 80 8.02 -4.99 0.22
C LEU A 80 7.15 -6.24 0.12
N ALA A 81 6.19 -6.41 1.03
CA ALA A 81 5.28 -7.55 1.01
C ALA A 81 4.39 -7.58 -0.25
N LEU A 82 3.83 -6.42 -0.63
CA LEU A 82 3.00 -6.28 -1.83
C LEU A 82 3.80 -6.51 -3.10
N GLN A 83 5.01 -5.94 -3.18
CA GLN A 83 5.87 -6.10 -4.35
C GLN A 83 6.34 -7.55 -4.50
N PHE A 84 6.66 -8.22 -3.39
CA PHE A 84 6.91 -9.65 -3.39
C PHE A 84 5.69 -10.43 -3.90
N LEU A 85 4.49 -10.15 -3.36
CA LEU A 85 3.26 -10.82 -3.75
C LEU A 85 2.97 -10.66 -5.25
N ASP A 86 3.15 -9.45 -5.78
CA ASP A 86 2.93 -9.13 -7.19
C ASP A 86 3.87 -9.91 -8.11
N VAL A 87 5.17 -9.82 -7.85
CA VAL A 87 6.19 -10.52 -8.64
C VAL A 87 6.03 -12.03 -8.51
N PHE A 88 5.75 -12.53 -7.31
CA PHE A 88 5.53 -13.96 -7.06
C PHE A 88 4.31 -14.47 -7.84
N LEU A 89 3.19 -13.75 -7.81
CA LEU A 89 1.97 -14.14 -8.51
C LEU A 89 2.16 -14.13 -10.04
N LEU A 90 2.81 -13.08 -10.58
CA LEU A 90 3.14 -13.01 -12.00
C LEU A 90 4.05 -14.16 -12.44
N ARG A 91 5.10 -14.46 -11.67
CA ARG A 91 6.03 -15.56 -11.98
C ARG A 91 5.39 -16.93 -11.81
N LEU A 92 4.51 -17.11 -10.83
CA LEU A 92 3.81 -18.38 -10.61
C LEU A 92 2.90 -18.74 -11.79
N VAL A 93 2.31 -17.73 -12.44
CA VAL A 93 1.36 -17.95 -13.54
C VAL A 93 2.05 -17.90 -14.89
N PHE A 94 2.99 -16.99 -15.12
CA PHE A 94 3.61 -16.77 -16.44
C PHE A 94 5.05 -17.26 -16.58
N GLY A 95 5.71 -17.62 -15.47
CA GLY A 95 7.02 -18.28 -15.49
C GLY A 95 6.88 -19.78 -15.73
#